data_AF-A0A1V9ZRG6-F1
#
_entry.id   AF-A0A1V9ZRG6-F1
#
_cell.length_a   1.000
_cell.length_b   1.000
_cell.length_c   1.000
_cell.angle_alpha   90.00
_cell.angle_beta   90.00
_cell.angle_gamma   90.00
#
_symmetry.space_group_name_H-M   'P 1'
#
loop_
_entity.id
_entity.type
_entity.pdbx_description
1 polymer ?
#
loop_
_entity_poly.entity_id
_entity_poly.type
_entity_poly.pdbx_seq_one_letter_code
_entity_poly.pdbx_strand_id
1 'polypeptide(L)'
;MHPRREVNSDDEYEVLCRDPRGQDILEESMFFESWMQGRMGDGLLAFTSSGPVLLGSKIVSSLIRRVTYCRFNWKTETLRSFLEVLCWISITMVTYSVHQDWLFAVQIGFLFGLVTAVCDDVCITGAKSIIDRILAHSEAKHVLGKCGFDVYDTKRSSGTSSDEVVYIKNFVFGAMALATVHQLALNSSQNISSFAFLTSVIGVAYAVMGELFCLWRPTRRLGLTVQARWTRIPENWSTHFARSFCELSLWIACLSYVYSTTSSIYSTIIWSSLLGSVLCVVNGLDPLDPQSDDKEEISQHWTLWSSSHWTMDLASKLTSLRSH
;
A
#
# COMPACT_ATOMS: atom_id res chain seq x y z
N MET A 1 22.72 35.38 -7.88
CA MET A 1 22.68 34.13 -7.09
C MET A 1 21.20 33.85 -6.81
N HIS A 2 20.53 33.14 -7.71
CA HIS A 2 19.09 32.89 -7.59
C HIS A 2 18.83 31.74 -6.61
N PRO A 3 17.78 31.83 -5.76
CA PRO A 3 17.45 30.77 -4.83
C PRO A 3 16.92 29.57 -5.61
N ARG A 4 17.52 28.40 -5.37
CA ARG A 4 17.11 27.11 -5.92
C ARG A 4 15.80 26.73 -5.23
N ARG A 5 14.65 26.94 -5.89
CA ARG A 5 13.35 26.41 -5.45
C ARG A 5 13.47 24.88 -5.43
N GLU A 6 13.12 24.28 -4.29
CA GLU A 6 12.89 22.85 -4.19
C GLU A 6 11.66 22.52 -5.03
N VAL A 7 11.89 21.72 -6.07
CA VAL A 7 10.88 21.23 -7.02
C VAL A 7 10.09 20.13 -6.31
N ASN A 8 8.78 20.30 -6.21
CA ASN A 8 7.89 19.32 -5.57
C ASN A 8 7.83 18.06 -6.45
N SER A 9 7.61 16.86 -5.90
CA SER A 9 7.60 15.63 -6.74
C SER A 9 6.50 15.62 -7.80
N ASP A 10 5.45 16.43 -7.60
CA ASP A 10 4.38 16.64 -8.56
C ASP A 10 4.84 17.54 -9.74
N ASP A 11 5.83 18.40 -9.52
CA ASP A 11 6.42 19.26 -10.55
C ASP A 11 7.41 18.49 -11.44
N GLU A 12 8.01 17.39 -10.97
CA GLU A 12 8.86 16.52 -11.81
C GLU A 12 8.04 15.89 -12.96
N TYR A 13 6.74 15.67 -12.72
CA TYR A 13 5.77 15.22 -13.71
C TYR A 13 5.51 16.30 -14.79
N GLU A 14 5.32 17.55 -14.38
CA GLU A 14 5.11 18.70 -15.27
C GLU A 14 6.38 19.15 -16.01
N VAL A 15 7.57 18.91 -15.45
CA VAL A 15 8.85 19.36 -16.00
C VAL A 15 9.40 18.38 -17.06
N LEU A 16 9.20 17.05 -16.92
CA LEU A 16 9.70 16.08 -17.90
C LEU A 16 8.77 15.90 -19.11
N CYS A 17 7.47 16.10 -18.92
CA CYS A 17 6.47 16.19 -19.97
C CYS A 17 5.50 17.27 -19.52
N ARG A 18 5.72 18.50 -19.98
CA ARG A 18 4.67 19.52 -19.96
C ARG A 18 3.52 18.90 -20.74
N ASP A 19 2.53 18.34 -20.05
CA ASP A 19 1.29 17.88 -20.68
C ASP A 19 0.76 19.15 -21.35
N PRO A 20 0.83 19.30 -22.69
CA PRO A 20 0.03 20.34 -23.29
C PRO A 20 -1.36 19.96 -22.84
N ARG A 21 -2.04 20.83 -22.08
CA ARG A 21 -3.45 20.58 -21.77
C ARG A 21 -4.04 20.20 -23.11
N GLY A 22 -4.82 19.12 -23.22
CA GLY A 22 -5.36 18.73 -24.53
C GLY A 22 -5.97 19.93 -25.30
N GLN A 23 -6.41 20.96 -24.55
CA GLN A 23 -6.70 22.32 -25.01
C GLN A 23 -5.62 23.01 -25.86
N ASP A 24 -4.34 23.02 -25.49
CA ASP A 24 -3.28 23.70 -26.25
C ASP A 24 -3.07 23.06 -27.64
N ILE A 25 -3.16 21.72 -27.73
CA ILE A 25 -3.12 21.00 -29.02
C ILE A 25 -4.42 21.22 -29.83
N LEU A 26 -5.56 21.33 -29.15
CA LEU A 26 -6.87 21.59 -29.75
C LEU A 26 -6.98 23.04 -30.28
N GLU A 27 -6.39 24.00 -29.58
CA GLU A 27 -6.41 25.43 -29.91
C GLU A 27 -5.36 25.81 -30.95
N GLU A 28 -4.19 25.14 -30.97
CA GLU A 28 -3.12 25.48 -31.92
C GLU A 28 -3.13 24.66 -33.23
N SER A 29 -3.93 23.59 -33.34
CA SER A 29 -3.92 22.76 -34.55
C SER A 29 -4.96 23.20 -35.59
N MET A 30 -4.46 23.82 -36.68
CA MET A 30 -5.26 24.11 -37.90
C MET A 30 -6.00 22.89 -38.47
N PHE A 31 -5.52 21.68 -38.16
CA PHE A 31 -6.21 20.43 -38.49
C PHE A 31 -7.55 20.30 -37.75
N PHE A 32 -7.60 20.58 -36.45
CA PHE A 32 -8.85 20.46 -35.68
C PHE A 32 -9.87 21.52 -36.08
N GLU A 33 -9.41 22.77 -36.24
CA GLU A 33 -10.28 23.89 -36.59
C GLU A 33 -10.88 23.74 -38.00
N SER A 34 -10.07 23.32 -39.00
CA SER A 34 -10.54 23.18 -40.39
C SER A 34 -11.24 21.86 -40.69
N TRP A 35 -10.84 20.74 -40.06
CA TRP A 35 -11.31 19.41 -40.43
C TRP A 35 -12.41 18.87 -39.50
N MET A 36 -12.34 19.14 -38.17
CA MET A 36 -13.35 18.64 -37.23
C MET A 36 -14.64 19.48 -37.25
N GLN A 37 -14.56 20.82 -37.27
CA GLN A 37 -15.77 21.68 -37.24
C GLN A 37 -16.66 21.51 -38.48
N GLY A 38 -16.10 21.15 -39.64
CA GLY A 38 -16.86 21.04 -40.89
C GLY A 38 -17.44 19.65 -41.21
N ARG A 39 -17.05 18.58 -40.51
CA ARG A 39 -17.41 17.20 -40.88
C ARG A 39 -17.86 16.29 -39.72
N MET A 40 -17.79 16.73 -38.47
CA MET A 40 -18.36 15.95 -37.37
C MET A 40 -19.89 16.01 -37.43
N GLY A 41 -20.53 15.02 -38.08
CA GLY A 41 -21.97 14.86 -37.99
C GLY A 41 -22.40 14.58 -36.55
N ASP A 42 -23.60 15.02 -36.16
CA ASP A 42 -24.16 14.87 -34.82
C ASP A 42 -24.05 13.43 -34.28
N GLY A 43 -24.11 12.43 -35.17
CA GLY A 43 -23.94 11.02 -34.81
C GLY A 43 -22.52 10.63 -34.40
N LEU A 44 -21.47 11.20 -35.01
CA LEU A 44 -20.09 10.98 -34.60
C LEU A 44 -19.82 11.65 -33.26
N LEU A 45 -20.38 12.84 -33.05
CA LEU A 45 -20.23 13.60 -31.80
C LEU A 45 -21.00 12.92 -30.65
N ALA A 46 -22.19 12.38 -30.92
CA ALA A 46 -22.94 11.53 -29.99
C ALA A 46 -22.22 10.20 -29.69
N PHE A 47 -21.53 9.61 -30.66
CA PHE A 47 -20.73 8.42 -30.47
C PHE A 47 -19.47 8.71 -29.62
N THR A 48 -18.73 9.78 -29.92
CA THR A 48 -17.52 10.16 -29.17
C THR A 48 -17.81 10.66 -27.75
N SER A 49 -19.01 11.22 -27.52
CA SER A 49 -19.49 11.59 -26.19
C SER A 49 -20.22 10.45 -25.47
N SER A 50 -20.39 9.29 -26.11
CA SER A 50 -21.03 8.14 -25.47
C SER A 50 -20.17 7.61 -24.31
N GLY A 51 -20.83 7.28 -23.20
CA GLY A 51 -20.19 6.74 -22.01
C GLY A 51 -19.22 5.57 -22.27
N PRO A 52 -19.55 4.58 -23.14
CA PRO A 52 -18.65 3.48 -23.47
C PRO A 52 -17.35 3.93 -24.18
N VAL A 53 -17.42 4.92 -25.07
CA VAL A 53 -16.24 5.42 -25.79
C VAL A 53 -15.34 6.22 -24.84
N LEU A 54 -15.93 7.04 -23.96
CA LEU A 54 -15.20 7.76 -22.93
C LEU A 54 -14.58 6.83 -21.88
N LEU A 55 -15.29 5.77 -21.49
CA LEU A 55 -14.75 4.76 -20.58
C LEU A 55 -13.64 3.95 -21.26
N GLY A 56 -13.84 3.57 -22.51
CA GLY A 56 -12.85 2.85 -23.32
C GLY A 56 -11.57 3.66 -23.51
N SER A 57 -11.67 4.96 -23.83
CA SER A 57 -10.50 5.83 -23.97
C SER A 57 -9.73 5.99 -22.66
N LYS A 58 -10.42 6.07 -21.52
CA LYS A 58 -9.80 6.09 -20.18
C LYS A 58 -9.08 4.77 -19.87
N ILE A 59 -9.71 3.63 -20.13
CA ILE A 59 -9.10 2.31 -19.93
C ILE A 59 -7.83 2.18 -20.78
N VAL A 60 -7.92 2.53 -22.06
CA VAL A 60 -6.78 2.46 -22.99
C VAL A 60 -5.65 3.40 -22.55
N SER A 61 -5.96 4.64 -22.17
CA SER A 61 -4.97 5.60 -21.67
C SER A 61 -4.29 5.09 -20.40
N SER A 62 -5.06 4.54 -19.45
CA SER A 62 -4.53 3.93 -18.22
C SER A 62 -3.59 2.76 -18.53
N LEU A 63 -3.98 1.85 -19.42
CA LEU A 63 -3.15 0.72 -19.84
C LEU A 63 -1.88 1.15 -20.56
N ILE A 64 -1.96 2.14 -21.47
CA ILE A 64 -0.77 2.70 -22.14
C ILE A 64 0.17 3.27 -21.09
N ARG A 65 -0.34 4.04 -20.11
CA ARG A 65 0.48 4.59 -19.04
C ARG A 65 1.17 3.49 -18.22
N ARG A 66 0.46 2.40 -17.92
CA ARG A 66 0.98 1.24 -17.18
C ARG A 66 2.17 0.61 -17.89
N VAL A 67 2.06 0.41 -19.20
CA VAL A 67 3.09 -0.25 -20.02
C VAL A 67 4.26 0.69 -20.35
N THR A 68 3.98 1.91 -20.81
CA THR A 68 5.00 2.85 -21.28
C THR A 68 5.83 3.44 -20.14
N TYR A 69 5.22 3.71 -18.99
CA TYR A 69 5.90 4.37 -17.86
C TYR A 69 6.21 3.41 -16.71
N CYS A 70 6.55 2.16 -17.03
CA CYS A 70 6.83 1.10 -16.07
C CYS A 70 7.77 1.57 -14.93
N ARG A 71 8.93 2.16 -15.27
CA ARG A 71 9.90 2.65 -14.26
C ARG A 71 9.30 3.69 -13.30
N PHE A 72 8.46 4.59 -13.80
CA PHE A 72 7.81 5.59 -12.96
C PHE A 72 6.78 4.93 -12.03
N ASN A 73 5.96 4.02 -12.57
CA ASN A 73 4.95 3.30 -11.80
C ASN A 73 5.60 2.49 -10.67
N TRP A 74 6.75 1.87 -10.91
CA TRP A 74 7.50 1.18 -9.86
C TRP A 74 8.06 2.11 -8.78
N LYS A 75 8.35 3.39 -9.09
CA LYS A 75 8.82 4.39 -8.12
C LYS A 75 7.67 4.94 -7.28
N THR A 76 6.51 5.21 -7.89
CA THR A 76 5.39 5.90 -7.25
C THR A 76 4.32 4.96 -6.69
N GLU A 77 4.08 3.84 -7.36
CA GLU A 77 3.02 2.88 -7.05
C GLU A 77 3.58 1.46 -6.89
N THR A 78 4.71 1.33 -6.20
CA THR A 78 5.48 0.08 -6.07
C THR A 78 4.63 -1.11 -5.63
N LEU A 79 3.81 -0.97 -4.58
CA LEU A 79 2.96 -2.07 -4.10
C LEU A 79 1.98 -2.53 -5.18
N ARG A 80 1.31 -1.58 -5.84
CA ARG A 80 0.35 -1.90 -6.91
C ARG A 80 1.05 -2.63 -8.05
N SER A 81 2.16 -2.09 -8.57
CA SER A 81 2.91 -2.73 -9.66
C SER A 81 3.44 -4.11 -9.27
N PHE A 82 3.84 -4.31 -8.01
CA PHE A 82 4.18 -5.63 -7.49
C PHE A 82 3.00 -6.60 -7.50
N LEU A 83 1.82 -6.17 -7.05
CA LEU A 83 0.61 -6.98 -7.02
C LEU A 83 0.12 -7.34 -8.42
N GLU A 84 0.16 -6.41 -9.37
CA GLU A 84 -0.16 -6.64 -10.78
C GLU A 84 0.72 -7.76 -11.37
N VAL A 85 2.04 -7.68 -11.15
CA VAL A 85 3.00 -8.70 -11.62
C VAL A 85 2.83 -10.02 -10.89
N LEU A 86 2.59 -9.99 -9.58
CA LEU A 86 2.33 -11.18 -8.77
C LEU A 86 1.10 -11.92 -9.28
N CYS A 87 -0.01 -11.21 -9.53
CA CYS A 87 -1.23 -11.78 -10.08
C CYS A 87 -0.98 -12.38 -11.47
N TRP A 88 -0.31 -11.62 -12.35
CA TRP A 88 0.03 -12.06 -13.70
C TRP A 88 0.84 -13.37 -13.69
N ILE A 89 1.94 -13.42 -12.94
CA ILE A 89 2.81 -14.60 -12.85
C ILE A 89 2.05 -15.77 -12.25
N SER A 90 1.29 -15.55 -11.17
CA SER A 90 0.59 -16.63 -10.47
C SER A 90 -0.49 -17.27 -11.32
N ILE A 91 -1.29 -16.47 -12.04
CA ILE A 91 -2.31 -16.97 -12.97
C ILE A 91 -1.67 -17.70 -14.14
N THR A 92 -0.57 -17.18 -14.68
CA THR A 92 0.19 -17.84 -15.75
C THR A 92 0.71 -19.21 -15.28
N MET A 93 1.32 -19.27 -14.10
CA MET A 93 1.88 -20.50 -13.54
C MET A 93 0.80 -21.56 -13.26
N VAL A 94 -0.32 -21.16 -12.66
CA VAL A 94 -1.44 -22.09 -12.41
C VAL A 94 -2.05 -22.57 -13.73
N THR A 95 -2.27 -21.67 -14.69
CA THR A 95 -2.81 -22.05 -16.01
C THR A 95 -1.88 -23.03 -16.73
N TYR A 96 -0.57 -22.80 -16.68
CA TYR A 96 0.42 -23.72 -17.24
C TYR A 96 0.40 -25.08 -16.53
N SER A 97 0.30 -25.09 -15.19
CA SER A 97 0.25 -26.34 -14.43
C SER A 97 -0.94 -27.24 -14.82
N VAL A 98 -2.07 -26.64 -15.18
CA VAL A 98 -3.29 -27.35 -15.55
C VAL A 98 -3.30 -27.76 -17.03
N HIS A 99 -2.94 -26.85 -17.94
CA HIS A 99 -3.07 -27.07 -19.39
C HIS A 99 -1.79 -27.57 -20.07
N GLN A 100 -0.63 -27.42 -19.43
CA GLN A 100 0.69 -27.76 -19.96
C GLN A 100 1.03 -27.09 -21.31
N ASP A 101 0.31 -26.02 -21.66
CA ASP A 101 0.54 -25.19 -22.85
C ASP A 101 0.98 -23.79 -22.41
N TRP A 102 2.21 -23.43 -22.79
CA TRP A 102 2.81 -22.16 -22.43
C TRP A 102 2.17 -20.97 -23.17
N LEU A 103 1.74 -21.16 -24.43
CA LEU A 103 1.14 -20.08 -25.22
C LEU A 103 -0.22 -19.70 -24.62
N PHE A 104 -1.04 -20.72 -24.35
CA PHE A 104 -2.33 -20.53 -23.71
C PHE A 104 -2.18 -19.91 -22.31
N ALA A 105 -1.24 -20.42 -21.51
CA ALA A 105 -1.00 -19.89 -20.16
C ALA A 105 -0.58 -18.41 -20.17
N VAL A 106 0.33 -18.01 -21.06
CA VAL A 106 0.77 -16.62 -21.19
C VAL A 106 -0.38 -15.73 -21.67
N GLN A 107 -1.20 -16.19 -22.61
CA GLN A 107 -2.36 -15.42 -23.09
C GLN A 107 -3.38 -15.18 -21.98
N ILE A 108 -3.76 -16.22 -21.23
CA ILE A 108 -4.70 -16.11 -20.11
C ILE A 108 -4.12 -15.23 -19.02
N GLY A 109 -2.86 -15.46 -18.63
CA GLY A 109 -2.16 -14.64 -17.67
C GLY A 109 -2.18 -13.16 -18.07
N PHE A 110 -1.79 -12.85 -19.31
CA PHE A 110 -1.76 -11.48 -19.83
C PHE A 110 -3.14 -10.81 -19.79
N LEU A 111 -4.19 -11.51 -20.22
CA LEU A 111 -5.57 -11.00 -20.19
C LEU A 111 -6.01 -10.65 -18.76
N PHE A 112 -5.77 -11.54 -17.79
CA PHE A 112 -6.09 -11.27 -16.38
C PHE A 112 -5.19 -10.21 -15.75
N GLY A 113 -3.93 -10.11 -16.19
CA GLY A 113 -3.02 -9.05 -15.78
C GLY A 113 -3.53 -7.67 -16.21
N LEU A 114 -3.98 -7.54 -17.46
CA LEU A 114 -4.61 -6.30 -17.95
C LEU A 114 -5.89 -5.96 -17.18
N VAL A 115 -6.76 -6.94 -16.95
CA VAL A 115 -8.00 -6.74 -16.18
C VAL A 115 -7.68 -6.27 -14.77
N THR A 116 -6.70 -6.90 -14.10
CA THR A 116 -6.29 -6.53 -12.74
C THR A 116 -5.73 -5.10 -12.69
N ALA A 117 -4.87 -4.72 -13.64
CA ALA A 117 -4.33 -3.36 -13.71
C ALA A 117 -5.42 -2.29 -13.90
N VAL A 118 -6.44 -2.58 -14.72
CA VAL A 118 -7.60 -1.69 -14.89
C VAL A 118 -8.47 -1.65 -13.63
N CYS A 119 -8.75 -2.81 -13.03
CA CYS A 119 -9.52 -2.90 -11.79
C CYS A 119 -8.84 -2.12 -10.65
N ASP A 120 -7.52 -2.26 -10.49
CA ASP A 120 -6.76 -1.52 -9.49
C ASP A 120 -6.88 -0.01 -9.68
N ASP A 121 -6.80 0.46 -10.93
CA ASP A 121 -6.90 1.87 -11.25
C ASP A 121 -8.30 2.43 -10.94
N VAL A 122 -9.34 1.70 -11.36
CA VAL A 122 -10.75 2.06 -11.10
C VAL A 122 -11.05 2.03 -9.61
N CYS A 123 -10.65 0.98 -8.89
CA CYS A 123 -10.96 0.82 -7.47
C CYS A 123 -10.27 1.87 -6.60
N ILE A 124 -8.99 2.17 -6.85
CA ILE A 124 -8.28 3.20 -6.08
C ILE A 124 -8.76 4.60 -6.45
N THR A 125 -9.02 4.88 -7.73
CA THR A 125 -9.59 6.17 -8.14
C THR A 125 -10.99 6.37 -7.55
N GLY A 126 -11.80 5.30 -7.53
CA GLY A 126 -13.10 5.27 -6.87
C GLY A 126 -12.98 5.49 -5.36
N ALA A 127 -12.04 4.81 -4.70
CA ALA A 127 -11.78 4.98 -3.27
C ALA A 127 -11.35 6.42 -2.94
N LYS A 128 -10.43 7.00 -3.71
CA LYS A 128 -10.02 8.42 -3.58
C LYS A 128 -11.21 9.36 -3.77
N SER A 129 -12.01 9.16 -4.82
CA SER A 129 -13.20 9.97 -5.09
C SER A 129 -14.23 9.90 -3.95
N ILE A 130 -14.40 8.73 -3.34
CA ILE A 130 -15.29 8.55 -2.18
C ILE A 130 -14.74 9.32 -0.98
N ILE A 131 -13.43 9.19 -0.70
CA ILE A 131 -12.77 9.92 0.38
C ILE A 131 -12.94 11.43 0.16
N ASP A 132 -12.68 11.94 -1.04
CA ASP A 132 -12.81 13.37 -1.37
C ASP A 132 -14.25 13.87 -1.16
N ARG A 133 -15.26 13.08 -1.54
CA ARG A 133 -16.68 13.40 -1.31
C ARG A 133 -17.04 13.42 0.17
N ILE A 134 -16.48 12.50 0.95
CA ILE A 134 -16.66 12.48 2.41
C ILE A 134 -15.99 13.73 3.00
N LEU A 135 -14.78 14.06 2.55
CA LEU A 135 -14.02 15.23 3.01
C LEU A 135 -14.65 16.57 2.64
N ALA A 136 -15.46 16.62 1.58
CA ALA A 136 -16.21 17.82 1.21
C ALA A 136 -17.26 18.22 2.29
N HIS A 137 -17.65 17.31 3.17
CA HIS A 137 -18.56 17.60 4.28
C HIS A 137 -17.77 17.97 5.54
N SER A 138 -17.98 19.19 6.06
CA SER A 138 -17.26 19.72 7.24
C SER A 138 -17.42 18.84 8.50
N GLU A 139 -18.63 18.33 8.74
CA GLU A 139 -18.94 17.42 9.86
C GLU A 139 -18.18 16.09 9.73
N ALA A 140 -18.09 15.55 8.51
CA ALA A 140 -17.40 14.29 8.26
C ALA A 140 -15.88 14.44 8.41
N LYS A 141 -15.32 15.60 8.04
CA LYS A 141 -13.90 15.92 8.29
C LYS A 141 -13.56 15.87 9.78
N HIS A 142 -14.40 16.45 10.64
CA HIS A 142 -14.20 16.42 12.09
C HIS A 142 -14.31 14.99 12.65
N VAL A 143 -15.27 14.20 12.18
CA VAL A 143 -15.41 12.79 12.58
C VAL A 143 -14.21 11.94 12.10
N LEU A 144 -13.75 12.12 10.87
CA LEU A 144 -12.57 11.41 10.35
C LEU A 144 -11.30 11.77 11.13
N GLY A 145 -11.10 13.05 11.45
CA GLY A 145 -10.01 13.49 12.31
C GLY A 145 -10.07 12.82 13.69
N LYS A 146 -11.25 12.76 14.31
CA LYS A 146 -11.46 12.05 15.59
C LYS A 146 -11.22 10.54 15.50
N CYS A 147 -11.54 9.92 14.36
CA CYS A 147 -11.23 8.52 14.07
C CYS A 147 -9.74 8.28 13.78
N GLY A 148 -8.91 9.32 13.76
CA GLY A 148 -7.48 9.24 13.53
C GLY A 148 -7.11 9.11 12.06
N PHE A 149 -7.97 9.51 11.12
CA PHE A 149 -7.57 9.65 9.72
C PHE A 149 -6.79 10.95 9.52
N ASP A 150 -5.73 10.86 8.72
CA ASP A 150 -4.94 12.03 8.35
C ASP A 150 -5.65 12.78 7.21
N VAL A 151 -6.50 13.74 7.59
CA VAL A 151 -7.24 14.56 6.62
C VAL A 151 -6.33 15.66 6.11
N TYR A 152 -5.64 15.41 4.99
CA TYR A 152 -4.81 16.35 4.21
C TYR A 152 -4.59 17.72 4.87
N ASP A 153 -3.79 17.79 5.92
CA ASP A 153 -3.22 19.07 6.34
C ASP A 153 -2.09 19.38 5.35
N THR A 154 -2.19 20.55 4.73
CA THR A 154 -1.50 21.01 3.50
C THR A 154 0.04 21.08 3.59
N LYS A 155 0.68 20.42 4.55
CA LYS A 155 2.13 20.24 4.61
C LYS A 155 2.44 18.83 5.10
N ARG A 156 2.38 17.86 4.17
CA ARG A 156 3.13 16.62 4.33
C ARG A 156 4.60 17.04 4.45
N SER A 157 5.17 16.99 5.65
CA SER A 157 6.58 17.25 5.88
C SER A 157 7.36 16.29 4.98
N SER A 158 8.00 16.85 3.96
CA SER A 158 8.72 16.15 2.89
C SER A 158 10.06 15.60 3.38
N GLY A 159 10.07 14.95 4.53
CA GLY A 159 11.29 14.54 5.22
C GLY A 159 11.17 13.15 5.81
N THR A 160 11.70 12.16 5.10
CA THR A 160 12.13 10.84 5.59
C THR A 160 11.04 9.88 6.12
N SER A 161 10.13 10.32 7.00
CA SER A 161 9.12 9.42 7.59
C SER A 161 8.06 8.98 6.58
N SER A 162 7.71 9.83 5.61
CA SER A 162 6.75 9.46 4.55
C SER A 162 7.31 8.36 3.64
N ASP A 163 8.60 8.40 3.33
CA ASP A 163 9.25 7.39 2.49
C ASP A 163 9.42 6.07 3.25
N GLU A 164 9.80 6.15 4.53
CA GLU A 164 9.85 5.00 5.43
C GLU A 164 8.51 4.25 5.51
N VAL A 165 7.40 4.98 5.68
CA VAL A 165 6.04 4.42 5.71
C VAL A 165 5.68 3.72 4.40
N VAL A 166 6.11 4.27 3.26
CA VAL A 166 5.87 3.65 1.95
C VAL A 166 6.64 2.34 1.80
N TYR A 167 7.91 2.28 2.24
CA TYR A 167 8.69 1.05 2.18
C TYR A 167 8.10 -0.07 3.04
N ILE A 168 7.71 0.23 4.28
CA ILE A 168 7.10 -0.78 5.15
C ILE A 168 5.74 -1.23 4.62
N LYS A 169 4.92 -0.33 4.08
CA LYS A 169 3.67 -0.68 3.39
C LYS A 169 3.96 -1.71 2.29
N ASN A 170 4.88 -1.40 1.39
CA ASN A 170 5.21 -2.24 0.25
C ASN A 170 5.68 -3.64 0.70
N PHE A 171 6.54 -3.69 1.72
CA PHE A 171 7.07 -4.94 2.24
C PHE A 171 6.00 -5.82 2.90
N VAL A 172 5.23 -5.25 3.85
CA VAL A 172 4.23 -6.01 4.61
C VAL A 172 3.10 -6.50 3.71
N PHE A 173 2.51 -5.61 2.93
CA PHE A 173 1.41 -5.97 2.05
C PHE A 173 1.85 -6.83 0.86
N GLY A 174 3.06 -6.61 0.34
CA GLY A 174 3.64 -7.47 -0.68
C GLY A 174 3.87 -8.90 -0.17
N ALA A 175 4.42 -9.07 1.04
CA ALA A 175 4.62 -10.38 1.65
C ALA A 175 3.29 -11.09 1.95
N MET A 176 2.30 -10.38 2.49
CA MET A 176 0.96 -10.92 2.77
C MET A 176 0.23 -11.33 1.49
N ALA A 177 0.35 -10.54 0.42
CA ALA A 177 -0.22 -10.90 -0.87
C ALA A 177 0.45 -12.14 -1.47
N LEU A 178 1.78 -12.22 -1.45
CA LEU A 178 2.50 -13.42 -1.90
C LEU A 178 2.09 -14.66 -1.10
N ALA A 179 1.97 -14.50 0.21
CA ALA A 179 1.54 -15.56 1.11
C ALA A 179 0.12 -16.07 0.80
N THR A 180 -0.84 -15.16 0.66
CA THR A 180 -2.23 -15.50 0.36
C THR A 180 -2.39 -16.10 -1.03
N VAL A 181 -1.71 -15.58 -2.04
CA VAL A 181 -1.73 -16.14 -3.40
C VAL A 181 -1.13 -17.54 -3.42
N HIS A 182 -0.05 -17.79 -2.68
CA HIS A 182 0.51 -19.12 -2.53
C HIS A 182 -0.48 -20.11 -1.91
N GLN A 183 -1.13 -19.73 -0.80
CA GLN A 183 -2.16 -20.55 -0.16
C GLN A 183 -3.35 -20.80 -1.09
N LEU A 184 -3.76 -19.77 -1.84
CA LEU A 184 -4.84 -19.89 -2.81
C LEU A 184 -4.47 -20.83 -3.97
N ALA A 185 -3.20 -20.82 -4.41
CA ALA A 185 -2.73 -21.72 -5.45
C ALA A 185 -2.75 -23.18 -4.99
N LEU A 186 -2.42 -23.44 -3.72
CA LEU A 186 -2.50 -24.78 -3.14
C LEU A 186 -3.95 -25.29 -3.04
N ASN A 187 -4.89 -24.42 -2.67
CA ASN A 187 -6.27 -24.80 -2.38
C ASN A 187 -7.21 -24.79 -3.60
N SER A 188 -6.96 -23.90 -4.57
CA SER A 188 -7.92 -23.59 -5.64
C SER A 188 -7.36 -23.74 -7.07
N SER A 189 -6.16 -24.29 -7.24
CA SER A 189 -5.50 -24.43 -8.56
C SER A 189 -6.28 -25.27 -9.57
N GLN A 190 -7.20 -26.13 -9.13
CA GLN A 190 -7.99 -26.99 -10.03
C GLN A 190 -8.95 -26.19 -10.93
N ASN A 191 -9.46 -25.04 -10.44
CA ASN A 191 -10.38 -24.18 -11.18
C ASN A 191 -9.72 -22.84 -11.49
N ILE A 192 -9.17 -22.69 -12.69
CA ILE A 192 -8.43 -21.49 -13.11
C ILE A 192 -9.29 -20.23 -12.98
N SER A 193 -10.56 -20.29 -13.36
CA SER A 193 -11.46 -19.13 -13.28
C SER A 193 -11.65 -18.65 -11.83
N SER A 194 -11.85 -19.57 -10.89
CA SER A 194 -11.98 -19.24 -9.47
C SER A 194 -10.66 -18.73 -8.89
N PHE A 195 -9.54 -19.37 -9.25
CA PHE A 195 -8.21 -18.94 -8.84
C PHE A 195 -7.88 -17.53 -9.34
N ALA A 196 -8.09 -17.27 -10.64
CA ALA A 196 -7.80 -15.99 -11.26
C ALA A 196 -8.68 -14.88 -10.66
N PHE A 197 -9.98 -15.13 -10.50
CA PHE A 197 -10.89 -14.16 -9.88
C PHE A 197 -10.47 -13.83 -8.44
N LEU A 198 -10.24 -14.83 -7.60
CA LEU A 198 -9.84 -14.61 -6.20
C LEU A 198 -8.48 -13.93 -6.10
N THR A 199 -7.51 -14.30 -6.96
CA THR A 199 -6.19 -13.67 -7.03
C THR A 199 -6.30 -12.19 -7.38
N SER A 200 -7.09 -11.84 -8.41
CA SER A 200 -7.33 -10.44 -8.79
C SER A 200 -8.03 -9.66 -7.67
N VAL A 201 -9.05 -10.23 -7.02
CA VAL A 201 -9.74 -9.58 -5.89
C VAL A 201 -8.78 -9.33 -4.73
N ILE A 202 -7.91 -10.29 -4.41
CA ILE A 202 -6.90 -10.16 -3.36
C ILE A 202 -5.88 -9.08 -3.71
N GLY A 203 -5.41 -9.03 -4.97
CA GLY A 203 -4.51 -7.97 -5.45
C GLY A 203 -5.10 -6.57 -5.25
N VAL A 204 -6.33 -6.35 -5.73
CA VAL A 204 -7.04 -5.07 -5.57
C VAL A 204 -7.26 -4.73 -4.10
N ALA A 205 -7.70 -5.70 -3.31
CA ALA A 205 -7.94 -5.50 -1.89
C ALA A 205 -6.66 -5.06 -1.16
N TYR A 206 -5.52 -5.71 -1.41
CA TYR A 206 -4.25 -5.33 -0.78
C TYR A 206 -3.72 -3.98 -1.25
N ALA A 207 -3.92 -3.62 -2.53
CA ALA A 207 -3.55 -2.30 -3.03
C ALA A 207 -4.35 -1.20 -2.32
N VAL A 208 -5.67 -1.36 -2.22
CA VAL A 208 -6.56 -0.40 -1.53
C VAL A 208 -6.27 -0.34 -0.02
N MET A 209 -6.09 -1.50 0.62
CA MET A 209 -5.79 -1.59 2.05
C MET A 209 -4.45 -0.93 2.39
N GLY A 210 -3.44 -1.08 1.53
CA GLY A 210 -2.15 -0.42 1.70
C GLY A 210 -2.27 1.11 1.74
N GLU A 211 -3.03 1.69 0.82
CA GLU A 211 -3.28 3.15 0.81
C GLU A 211 -4.10 3.58 2.03
N LEU A 212 -5.15 2.83 2.38
CA LEU A 212 -6.01 3.13 3.53
C LEU A 212 -5.22 3.11 4.85
N PHE A 213 -4.30 2.15 5.02
CA PHE A 213 -3.50 2.02 6.23
C PHE A 213 -2.46 3.13 6.37
N CYS A 214 -1.99 3.69 5.26
CA CYS A 214 -1.13 4.87 5.28
C CYS A 214 -1.89 6.15 5.63
N LEU A 215 -3.19 6.23 5.29
CA LEU A 215 -4.08 7.34 5.65
C LEU A 215 -4.50 7.29 7.12
N TRP A 216 -4.61 6.10 7.71
CA TRP A 216 -5.02 5.93 9.10
C TRP A 216 -3.81 6.07 10.06
N ARG A 217 -3.82 7.13 10.89
CA ARG A 217 -2.71 7.48 11.80
C ARG A 217 -2.33 6.34 12.77
N PRO A 218 -3.25 5.55 13.34
CA PRO A 218 -2.91 4.42 14.20
C PRO A 218 -2.09 3.35 13.49
N THR A 219 -2.47 2.92 12.29
CA THR A 219 -1.70 1.95 11.51
C THR A 219 -0.35 2.49 11.07
N ARG A 220 -0.27 3.78 10.76
CA ARG A 220 1.01 4.44 10.48
C ARG A 220 1.95 4.43 11.69
N ARG A 221 1.44 4.70 12.89
CA ARG A 221 2.20 4.60 14.16
C ARG A 221 2.73 3.19 14.40
N LEU A 222 1.85 2.19 14.22
CA LEU A 222 2.21 0.79 14.37
C LEU A 222 3.34 0.42 13.42
N GLY A 223 3.21 0.78 12.14
CA GLY A 223 4.23 0.52 11.12
C GLY A 223 5.57 1.16 11.49
N LEU A 224 5.59 2.46 11.77
CA LEU A 224 6.83 3.17 12.13
C LEU A 224 7.49 2.62 13.39
N THR A 225 6.70 2.25 14.41
CA THR A 225 7.24 1.62 15.62
C THR A 225 7.92 0.30 15.27
N VAL A 226 7.23 -0.60 14.57
CA VAL A 226 7.82 -1.90 14.16
C VAL A 226 9.08 -1.68 13.33
N GLN A 227 9.07 -0.73 12.39
CA GLN A 227 10.23 -0.39 11.58
C GLN A 227 11.40 0.11 12.42
N ALA A 228 11.17 1.06 13.33
CA ALA A 228 12.20 1.64 14.19
C ALA A 228 12.88 0.58 15.07
N ARG A 229 12.14 -0.45 15.50
CA ARG A 229 12.70 -1.58 16.25
C ARG A 229 13.74 -2.37 15.44
N TRP A 230 13.54 -2.48 14.12
CA TRP A 230 14.46 -3.21 13.22
C TRP A 230 15.57 -2.34 12.63
N THR A 231 15.33 -1.06 12.36
CA THR A 231 16.32 -0.19 11.71
C THR A 231 17.31 0.40 12.71
N ARG A 232 16.88 0.67 13.95
CA ARG A 232 17.69 1.31 15.00
C ARG A 232 18.09 0.35 16.11
N ILE A 233 18.49 -0.86 15.73
CA ILE A 233 18.93 -1.91 16.68
C ILE A 233 19.93 -1.38 17.71
N PRO A 234 21.11 -0.82 17.35
CA PRO A 234 22.12 -0.46 18.35
C PRO A 234 21.62 0.55 19.39
N GLU A 235 20.82 1.54 18.96
CA GLU A 235 20.22 2.55 19.83
C GLU A 235 19.15 1.96 20.76
N ASN A 236 18.32 1.04 20.25
CA ASN A 236 17.32 0.35 21.06
C ASN A 236 17.97 -0.54 22.12
N TRP A 237 19.06 -1.24 21.78
CA TRP A 237 19.79 -2.09 22.71
C TRP A 237 20.53 -1.29 23.79
N SER A 238 21.06 -0.11 23.48
CA SER A 238 21.72 0.75 24.48
C SER A 238 20.71 1.40 25.43
N THR A 239 19.55 1.80 24.92
CA THR A 239 18.55 2.57 25.68
C THR A 239 17.57 1.67 26.45
N HIS A 240 17.21 0.52 25.86
CA HIS A 240 16.16 -0.37 26.37
C HIS A 240 16.58 -1.85 26.34
N PHE A 241 17.78 -2.15 26.83
CA PHE A 241 18.37 -3.50 26.81
C PHE A 241 17.43 -4.62 27.28
N ALA A 242 16.83 -4.50 28.47
CA ALA A 242 15.99 -5.56 29.04
C ALA A 242 14.74 -5.85 28.20
N ARG A 243 14.10 -4.80 27.66
CA ARG A 243 12.95 -4.91 26.77
C ARG A 243 13.34 -5.62 25.48
N SER A 244 14.37 -5.14 24.78
CA SER A 244 14.82 -5.73 23.52
C SER A 244 15.28 -7.18 23.68
N PHE A 245 15.90 -7.52 24.82
CA PHE A 245 16.27 -8.88 25.16
C PHE A 245 15.04 -9.78 25.34
N CYS A 246 14.00 -9.32 26.06
CA CYS A 246 12.74 -10.06 26.22
C CYS A 246 12.01 -10.25 24.88
N GLU A 247 11.91 -9.20 24.07
CA GLU A 247 11.30 -9.25 22.73
C GLU A 247 12.00 -10.27 21.83
N LEU A 248 13.34 -10.21 21.78
CA LEU A 248 14.13 -11.15 20.98
C LEU A 248 14.00 -12.58 21.50
N SER A 249 14.05 -12.78 22.82
CA SER A 249 13.96 -14.12 23.42
C SER A 249 12.60 -14.77 23.16
N LEU A 250 11.51 -14.01 23.29
CA LEU A 250 10.16 -14.49 23.00
C LEU A 250 9.97 -14.76 21.50
N TRP A 251 10.54 -13.92 20.64
CA TRP A 251 10.53 -14.13 19.20
C TRP A 251 11.28 -15.43 18.81
N ILE A 252 12.49 -15.64 19.34
CA ILE A 252 13.26 -16.88 19.11
C ILE A 252 12.51 -18.10 19.66
N ALA A 253 11.94 -18.00 20.86
CA ALA A 253 11.17 -19.10 21.46
C ALA A 253 9.97 -19.49 20.59
N CYS A 254 9.23 -18.51 20.06
CA CYS A 254 8.13 -18.75 19.13
C CYS A 254 8.62 -19.37 17.82
N LEU A 255 9.72 -18.86 17.27
CA LEU A 255 10.34 -19.40 16.07
C LEU A 255 10.73 -20.88 16.25
N SER A 256 11.39 -21.22 17.35
CA SER A 256 11.74 -22.61 17.68
C SER A 256 10.51 -23.50 17.89
N TYR A 257 9.50 -23.00 18.61
CA TYR A 257 8.26 -23.74 18.89
C TYR A 257 7.46 -24.05 17.62
N VAL A 258 7.23 -23.05 16.76
CA VAL A 258 6.46 -23.22 15.52
C VAL A 258 7.20 -24.14 14.54
N TYR A 259 8.53 -24.02 14.46
CA TYR A 259 9.34 -24.91 13.63
C TYR A 259 9.26 -26.36 14.11
N SER A 260 9.42 -26.58 15.42
CA SER A 260 9.34 -27.93 15.99
C SER A 260 7.97 -28.60 15.79
N THR A 261 6.89 -27.81 15.75
CA THR A 261 5.52 -28.32 15.60
C THR A 261 5.14 -28.54 14.14
N THR A 262 5.48 -27.58 13.27
CA THR A 262 4.96 -27.54 11.90
C THR A 262 5.94 -28.15 10.89
N SER A 263 7.22 -28.27 11.24
CA SER A 263 8.33 -28.63 10.32
C SER A 263 8.37 -27.79 9.03
N SER A 264 7.73 -26.61 9.04
CA SER A 264 7.59 -25.73 7.87
C SER A 264 8.25 -24.40 8.16
N ILE A 265 9.24 -24.06 7.34
CA ILE A 265 9.97 -22.78 7.40
C ILE A 265 9.01 -21.61 7.17
N TYR A 266 8.07 -21.77 6.25
CA TYR A 266 7.13 -20.71 5.88
C TYR A 266 6.22 -20.32 7.05
N SER A 267 5.55 -21.29 7.67
CA SER A 267 4.70 -21.06 8.84
C SER A 267 5.48 -20.48 10.01
N THR A 268 6.72 -20.95 10.19
CA THR A 268 7.63 -20.47 11.23
C THR A 268 7.91 -18.99 11.10
N ILE A 269 8.26 -18.52 9.89
CA ILE A 269 8.58 -17.10 9.65
C ILE A 269 7.35 -16.23 9.87
N ILE A 270 6.18 -16.65 9.37
CA ILE A 270 4.94 -15.86 9.49
C ILE A 270 4.55 -15.68 10.95
N TRP A 271 4.37 -16.78 11.69
CA TRP A 271 3.87 -16.71 13.07
C TRP A 271 4.86 -16.04 14.01
N SER A 272 6.16 -16.29 13.85
CA SER A 272 7.17 -15.61 14.66
C SER A 272 7.22 -14.10 14.34
N SER A 273 7.16 -13.70 13.07
CA SER A 273 7.14 -12.27 12.70
C SER A 273 5.89 -11.55 13.19
N LEU A 274 4.73 -12.21 13.18
CA LEU A 274 3.48 -11.69 13.76
C LEU A 274 3.64 -11.46 15.26
N LEU A 275 4.16 -12.44 16.00
CA LEU A 275 4.41 -12.29 17.43
C LEU A 275 5.42 -11.16 17.69
N GLY A 276 6.52 -11.11 16.95
CA GLY A 276 7.52 -10.05 17.07
C GLY A 276 6.93 -8.65 16.87
N SER A 277 6.06 -8.49 15.87
CA SER A 277 5.36 -7.22 15.61
C SER A 277 4.43 -6.85 16.77
N VAL A 278 3.68 -7.82 17.31
CA VAL A 278 2.81 -7.61 18.48
C VAL A 278 3.63 -7.21 19.70
N LEU A 279 4.74 -7.88 19.98
CA LEU A 279 5.63 -7.56 21.11
C LEU A 279 6.21 -6.14 20.99
N CYS A 280 6.64 -5.74 19.78
CA CYS A 280 7.13 -4.39 19.50
C CYS A 280 6.08 -3.32 19.85
N VAL A 281 4.83 -3.55 19.46
CA VAL A 281 3.71 -2.64 19.66
C VAL A 281 3.29 -2.57 21.13
N VAL A 282 3.14 -3.74 21.76
CA VAL A 282 2.62 -3.88 23.12
C VAL A 282 3.59 -3.31 24.16
N ASN A 283 4.90 -3.28 23.87
CA ASN A 283 5.88 -2.68 24.76
C ASN A 283 6.00 -1.15 24.63
N GLY A 284 5.25 -0.52 23.73
CA GLY A 284 5.17 0.94 23.60
C GLY A 284 5.35 1.42 22.17
N LEU A 285 4.50 2.39 21.80
CA LEU A 285 4.45 3.05 20.49
C LEU A 285 5.41 4.24 20.45
N ASP A 286 6.14 4.39 19.35
CA ASP A 286 6.98 5.56 19.13
C ASP A 286 6.12 6.76 18.66
N PRO A 287 6.47 8.01 19.05
CA PRO A 287 5.75 9.20 18.61
C PRO A 287 5.92 9.43 17.10
N LEU A 288 4.85 9.88 16.42
CA LEU A 288 4.87 10.14 14.97
C LEU A 288 5.79 11.29 14.55
N ASP A 289 5.90 12.31 15.40
CA ASP A 289 6.75 13.46 15.18
C ASP A 289 7.48 13.79 16.49
N PRO A 290 8.83 13.81 16.49
CA PRO A 290 9.60 14.26 17.65
C PRO A 290 9.57 15.79 17.82
N GLN A 291 9.03 16.55 16.85
CA GLN A 291 9.04 18.01 16.81
C GLN A 291 7.65 18.69 16.82
N SER A 292 6.53 17.95 16.69
CA SER A 292 5.22 18.57 16.85
C SER A 292 4.81 18.59 18.32
N ASP A 293 4.51 19.79 18.83
CA ASP A 293 3.97 20.02 20.18
C ASP A 293 2.49 19.53 20.30
N ASP A 294 2.07 18.58 19.47
CA ASP A 294 0.72 17.98 19.45
C ASP A 294 0.58 16.93 20.56
N LYS A 295 1.00 17.29 21.78
CA LYS A 295 0.76 16.51 22.99
C LYS A 295 -0.72 16.56 23.42
N GLU A 296 -1.53 17.45 22.85
CA GLU A 296 -2.87 17.74 23.36
C GLU A 296 -4.06 17.16 22.58
N GLU A 297 -3.91 16.70 21.32
CA GLU A 297 -5.05 16.17 20.54
C GLU A 297 -5.05 14.66 20.31
N ILE A 298 -4.12 13.93 20.91
CA ILE A 298 -4.13 12.46 20.88
C ILE A 298 -4.98 11.97 22.06
N SER A 299 -6.29 12.08 21.86
CA SER A 299 -7.38 11.36 22.51
C SER A 299 -6.98 10.37 23.63
N GLN A 300 -7.55 10.56 24.81
CA GLN A 300 -7.42 9.76 26.05
C GLN A 300 -7.40 8.22 25.87
N HIS A 301 -7.89 7.68 24.75
CA HIS A 301 -7.83 6.25 24.44
C HIS A 301 -6.42 5.72 24.14
N TRP A 302 -5.52 6.53 23.55
CA TRP A 302 -4.15 6.08 23.25
C TRP A 302 -3.15 6.30 24.39
N THR A 303 -3.40 7.28 25.26
CA THR A 303 -2.59 7.53 26.46
C THR A 303 -2.67 6.38 27.47
N LEU A 304 -3.76 5.61 27.44
CA LEU A 304 -3.91 4.40 28.25
C LEU A 304 -2.95 3.28 27.77
N TRP A 305 -2.66 3.24 26.47
CA TRP A 305 -1.72 2.29 25.86
C TRP A 305 -0.26 2.70 26.04
N SER A 306 0.06 4.00 26.01
CA SER A 306 1.44 4.48 26.22
C SER A 306 1.90 4.41 27.69
N SER A 307 0.97 4.38 28.65
CA SER A 307 1.28 4.39 30.09
C SER A 307 1.46 3.01 30.71
N SER A 308 1.08 1.95 29.99
CA SER A 308 1.05 0.58 30.53
C SER A 308 2.31 -0.19 30.16
N HIS A 309 3.44 0.07 30.83
CA HIS A 309 4.65 -0.77 30.77
C HIS A 309 4.47 -2.10 31.55
N TRP A 310 3.43 -2.86 31.24
CA TRP A 310 3.08 -4.10 31.96
C TRP A 310 4.21 -5.15 31.91
N THR A 311 5.09 -5.10 30.91
CA THR A 311 6.28 -5.96 30.82
C THR A 311 7.38 -5.58 31.80
N MET A 312 7.50 -4.30 32.19
CA MET A 312 8.38 -3.91 33.31
C MET A 312 7.77 -4.32 34.66
N ASP A 313 6.45 -4.30 34.80
CA ASP A 313 5.76 -4.84 35.98
C ASP A 313 5.88 -6.37 36.09
N LEU A 314 5.87 -7.10 34.98
CA LEU A 314 6.07 -8.55 34.95
C LEU A 314 7.53 -8.94 35.16
N ALA A 315 8.47 -8.22 34.54
CA ALA A 315 9.90 -8.43 34.74
C ALA A 315 10.34 -8.09 36.17
N SER A 316 9.80 -7.00 36.75
CA SER A 316 10.05 -6.65 38.16
C SER A 316 9.42 -7.63 39.15
N LYS A 317 8.21 -8.15 38.84
CA LYS A 317 7.61 -9.23 39.64
C LYS A 317 8.43 -10.52 39.56
N LEU A 318 8.94 -10.89 38.39
CA LEU A 318 9.77 -12.08 38.22
C LEU A 318 11.15 -11.93 38.89
N THR A 319 11.75 -10.74 38.92
CA THR A 319 12.98 -10.50 39.69
C THR A 319 12.73 -10.47 41.19
N SER A 320 11.58 -9.96 41.66
CA SER A 320 11.18 -10.00 43.08
C SER A 320 10.86 -11.41 43.60
N LEU A 321 10.42 -12.31 42.72
CA LEU A 321 10.17 -13.72 43.05
C LEU A 321 11.45 -14.55 43.20
N ARG A 322 12.61 -14.02 42.79
CA ARG A 322 13.93 -14.65 42.96
C ARG A 322 14.66 -14.19 44.22
N SER A 323 14.16 -13.14 44.91
CA SER A 323 14.72 -12.61 46.16
C SER A 323 14.02 -13.12 47.42
N HIS A 324 13.18 -14.15 47.30
CA HIS A 324 12.57 -14.89 48.42
C HIS A 324 12.89 -16.38 48.31
#